data_AF-A0A954TDJ0-F1
#
_entry.id   AF-A0A954TDJ0-F1
#
_cell.length_a   1.000
_cell.length_b   1.000
_cell.length_c   1.000
_cell.angle_alpha   90.00
_cell.angle_beta   90.00
_cell.angle_gamma   90.00
#
_symmetry.space_group_name_H-M   'P 1'
#
loop_
_entity.id
_entity.type
_entity.pdbx_description
1 polymer ?
#
loop_
_entity_poly.entity_id
_entity_poly.type
_entity_poly.pdbx_seq_one_letter_code
_entity_poly.pdbx_strand_id
1 'polypeptide(L)'
;MGSLTGFLQERFAASCPTGWSCKHEVDVLDAHWQRVLGYSARADVLLTRDDGSRRIWIEFEVSRADPVANHAKFATSHLFQPQPVTDTFVAMVSPHVTRGRRNLAANTILLMRRVGMSAFQTVLFPTLEPAEIKRLNHLSAIELAALSIDTASELTRAITIANPLSSTEGYQLHYAGDLLEVFCNVQRFNEELTTTHGQTLWGKRTIKYFVHDAKTGLFAPSKFCAYINAKPTTDGNPQPHPQLMSMPLYTSLDESEPKFDGNLAQTHLQRQLNMRLITPEKSPVDAEAFAAWQATQFNHIRTHPKGPLFLVAPSWFG
;
A
#
# COMPACT_ATOMS: atom_id res chain seq x y z
N MET A 1 -20.58 14.93 10.80
CA MET A 1 -19.53 13.93 10.47
C MET A 1 -20.21 12.75 9.79
N GLY A 2 -19.53 12.11 8.84
CA GLY A 2 -20.05 10.89 8.22
C GLY A 2 -20.10 9.75 9.24
N SER A 3 -21.17 8.96 9.22
CA SER A 3 -21.39 7.82 10.12
C SER A 3 -20.47 6.64 9.82
N LEU A 4 -19.88 6.59 8.62
CA LEU A 4 -19.13 5.43 8.15
C LEU A 4 -17.86 5.18 8.96
N THR A 5 -17.16 6.23 9.42
CA THR A 5 -15.98 6.07 10.29
C THR A 5 -16.36 5.41 11.61
N GLY A 6 -17.41 5.91 12.30
CA GLY A 6 -17.88 5.29 13.55
C GLY A 6 -18.35 3.85 13.35
N PHE A 7 -19.09 3.59 12.27
CA PHE A 7 -19.46 2.22 11.88
C PHE A 7 -18.23 1.32 11.68
N LEU A 8 -17.19 1.80 10.99
CA LEU A 8 -15.95 1.03 10.78
C LEU A 8 -15.23 0.74 12.09
N GLN A 9 -15.14 1.72 12.99
CA GLN A 9 -14.54 1.55 14.32
C GLN A 9 -15.23 0.43 15.11
N GLU A 10 -16.57 0.46 15.17
CA GLU A 10 -17.37 -0.58 15.84
C GLU A 10 -17.19 -1.95 15.18
N ARG A 11 -17.21 -2.01 13.85
CA ARG A 11 -17.09 -3.28 13.12
C ARG A 11 -15.69 -3.88 13.20
N PHE A 12 -14.63 -3.08 13.18
CA PHE A 12 -13.27 -3.55 13.39
C PHE A 12 -13.09 -4.14 14.79
N ALA A 13 -13.71 -3.53 15.80
CA ALA A 13 -13.72 -4.09 17.16
C ALA A 13 -14.50 -5.41 17.23
N ALA A 14 -15.69 -5.48 16.60
CA ALA A 14 -16.52 -6.68 16.58
C ALA A 14 -15.92 -7.84 15.77
N SER A 15 -15.11 -7.55 14.75
CA SER A 15 -14.43 -8.54 13.90
C SER A 15 -12.96 -8.71 14.23
N CYS A 16 -12.53 -8.31 15.43
CA CYS A 16 -11.13 -8.40 15.83
C CYS A 16 -10.63 -9.86 15.75
N PRO A 17 -9.50 -10.14 15.06
CA PRO A 17 -9.01 -11.50 14.91
C PRO A 17 -8.57 -12.11 16.25
N THR A 18 -8.61 -13.44 16.36
CA THR A 18 -8.05 -14.16 17.51
C THR A 18 -6.59 -13.80 17.72
N GLY A 19 -6.19 -13.56 18.99
CA GLY A 19 -4.84 -13.12 19.35
C GLY A 19 -4.62 -11.61 19.24
N TRP A 20 -5.69 -10.84 18.97
CA TRP A 20 -5.67 -9.39 18.93
C TRP A 20 -6.78 -8.80 19.79
N SER A 21 -6.50 -7.61 20.29
CA SER A 21 -7.48 -6.70 20.88
C SER A 21 -7.62 -5.45 20.02
N CYS A 22 -8.81 -4.86 20.01
CA CYS A 22 -9.13 -3.66 19.25
C CYS A 22 -9.73 -2.59 20.16
N LYS A 23 -9.25 -1.36 20.02
CA LYS A 23 -9.79 -0.16 20.68
C LYS A 23 -9.98 0.93 19.62
N HIS A 24 -10.91 1.85 19.85
CA HIS A 24 -11.13 3.00 18.96
C HIS A 24 -10.85 4.32 19.69
N GLU A 25 -10.61 5.38 18.93
CA GLU A 25 -10.37 6.75 19.44
C GLU A 25 -9.24 6.84 20.47
N VAL A 26 -8.11 6.16 20.20
CA VAL A 26 -7.00 6.03 21.14
C VAL A 26 -6.02 7.18 20.97
N ASP A 27 -5.72 7.89 22.06
CA ASP A 27 -4.71 8.95 22.07
C ASP A 27 -3.30 8.39 21.74
N VAL A 28 -2.63 9.04 20.79
CA VAL A 28 -1.27 8.71 20.34
C VAL A 28 -0.23 9.31 21.29
N LEU A 29 -0.51 10.52 21.79
CA LEU A 29 0.33 11.28 22.72
C LEU A 29 -0.23 11.23 24.12
N ASP A 30 0.65 11.25 25.12
CA ASP A 30 0.23 11.46 26.49
C ASP A 30 -0.35 12.88 26.72
N ALA A 31 -1.03 13.07 27.86
CA ALA A 31 -1.66 14.34 28.19
C ALA A 31 -0.65 15.50 28.40
N HIS A 32 0.64 15.20 28.60
CA HIS A 32 1.67 16.24 28.67
C HIS A 32 1.92 16.80 27.28
N TRP A 33 2.24 15.95 26.30
CA TRP A 33 2.53 16.39 24.93
C TRP A 33 1.32 16.98 24.21
N GLN A 34 0.12 16.49 24.46
CA GLN A 34 -1.10 17.10 23.91
C GLN A 34 -1.25 18.58 24.35
N ARG A 35 -0.92 18.88 25.62
CA ARG A 35 -0.95 20.26 26.14
C ARG A 35 0.16 21.12 25.55
N VAL A 36 1.37 20.57 25.40
CA VAL A 36 2.52 21.30 24.85
C VAL A 36 2.29 21.64 23.37
N LEU A 37 1.80 20.68 22.58
CA LEU A 37 1.65 20.85 21.13
C LEU A 37 0.32 21.53 20.74
N GLY A 38 -0.65 21.61 21.65
CA GLY A 38 -1.93 22.27 21.40
C GLY A 38 -2.89 21.49 20.50
N TYR A 39 -2.65 20.20 20.29
CA TYR A 39 -3.57 19.31 19.58
C TYR A 39 -3.52 17.88 20.14
N SER A 40 -4.63 17.15 19.97
CA SER A 40 -4.71 15.72 20.28
C SER A 40 -4.69 14.91 18.98
N ALA A 41 -3.72 14.00 18.88
CA ALA A 41 -3.69 12.98 17.84
C ALA A 41 -4.38 11.73 18.40
N ARG A 42 -5.44 11.27 17.74
CA ARG A 42 -6.17 10.05 18.07
C ARG A 42 -6.21 9.14 16.87
N ALA A 43 -6.00 7.86 17.10
CA ALA A 43 -6.21 6.83 16.11
C ALA A 43 -7.70 6.47 16.04
N ASP A 44 -8.27 6.35 14.84
CA ASP A 44 -9.60 5.77 14.67
C ASP A 44 -9.67 4.38 15.29
N VAL A 45 -8.67 3.53 15.00
CA VAL A 45 -8.56 2.18 15.56
C VAL A 45 -7.12 1.88 15.98
N LEU A 46 -6.96 1.22 17.11
CA LEU A 46 -5.72 0.59 17.56
C LEU A 46 -5.95 -0.92 17.71
N LEU A 47 -5.21 -1.70 16.93
CA LEU A 47 -5.07 -3.13 17.13
C LEU A 47 -3.83 -3.42 17.96
N THR A 48 -3.94 -4.26 18.98
CA THR A 48 -2.81 -4.70 19.80
C THR A 48 -2.81 -6.22 19.86
N ARG A 49 -1.69 -6.83 19.48
CA ARG A 49 -1.53 -8.28 19.58
C ARG A 49 -1.39 -8.67 21.06
N ASP A 50 -2.04 -9.76 21.47
CA ASP A 50 -2.13 -10.15 22.88
C ASP A 50 -0.76 -10.50 23.50
N ASP A 51 0.18 -10.95 22.66
CA ASP A 51 1.58 -11.22 23.03
C ASP A 51 2.45 -9.96 23.14
N GLY A 52 1.89 -8.77 22.88
CA GLY A 52 2.59 -7.48 22.91
C GLY A 52 3.57 -7.25 21.77
N SER A 53 3.71 -8.18 20.81
CA SER A 53 4.71 -8.10 19.74
C SER A 53 4.40 -7.07 18.65
N ARG A 54 3.15 -6.61 18.56
CA ARG A 54 2.70 -5.70 17.50
C ARG A 54 1.56 -4.79 17.94
N ARG A 55 1.61 -3.55 17.49
CA ARG A 55 0.50 -2.60 17.53
C ARG A 55 0.30 -1.98 16.16
N ILE A 56 -0.96 -1.84 15.73
CA ILE A 56 -1.32 -1.23 14.45
C ILE A 56 -2.31 -0.10 14.72
N TRP A 57 -1.88 1.13 14.42
CA TRP A 57 -2.66 2.35 14.51
C TRP A 57 -3.27 2.63 13.14
N ILE A 58 -4.59 2.70 13.05
CA ILE A 58 -5.33 2.78 11.79
C ILE A 58 -6.11 4.10 11.75
N GLU A 59 -6.00 4.82 10.64
CA GLU A 59 -6.79 6.00 10.29
C GLU A 59 -7.67 5.71 9.07
N PHE A 60 -8.95 6.06 9.13
CA PHE A 60 -9.91 5.94 8.03
C PHE A 60 -10.10 7.29 7.31
N GLU A 61 -9.56 7.40 6.10
CA GLU A 61 -9.70 8.58 5.25
C GLU A 61 -10.83 8.37 4.22
N VAL A 62 -12.08 8.51 4.68
CA VAL A 62 -13.29 8.19 3.89
C VAL A 62 -13.67 9.28 2.87
N SER A 63 -13.80 10.53 3.30
CA SER A 63 -14.27 11.66 2.47
C SER A 63 -13.59 12.95 2.92
N ARG A 64 -12.26 12.91 3.01
CA ARG A 64 -11.48 14.00 3.60
C ARG A 64 -11.05 15.02 2.57
N ALA A 65 -11.23 16.29 2.95
CA ALA A 65 -10.72 17.41 2.19
C ALA A 65 -9.19 17.47 2.22
N ASP A 66 -8.58 17.03 3.33
CA ASP A 66 -7.14 16.94 3.48
C ASP A 66 -6.78 15.70 4.33
N PRO A 67 -6.45 14.56 3.70
CA PRO A 67 -6.05 13.36 4.43
C PRO A 67 -4.66 13.50 5.11
N VAL A 68 -3.86 14.51 4.74
CA VAL A 68 -2.48 14.66 5.23
C VAL A 68 -2.46 15.17 6.68
N ALA A 69 -3.49 15.88 7.12
CA ALA A 69 -3.53 16.43 8.48
C ALA A 69 -3.33 15.36 9.57
N ASN A 70 -3.94 14.18 9.41
CA ASN A 70 -3.77 13.08 10.36
C ASN A 70 -2.36 12.47 10.26
N HIS A 71 -1.84 12.27 9.04
CA HIS A 71 -0.46 11.84 8.83
C HIS A 71 0.55 12.76 9.50
N ALA A 72 0.37 14.08 9.33
CA ALA A 72 1.21 15.10 9.96
C ALA A 72 1.14 15.02 11.49
N LYS A 73 -0.06 14.92 12.08
CA LYS A 73 -0.23 14.76 13.53
C LYS A 73 0.51 13.53 14.06
N PHE A 74 0.44 12.40 13.38
CA PHE A 74 1.14 11.18 13.78
C PHE A 74 2.67 11.33 13.63
N ALA A 75 3.12 11.88 12.50
CA ALA A 75 4.53 12.13 12.24
C ALA A 75 5.16 13.06 13.28
N THR A 76 4.52 14.19 13.57
CA THR A 76 5.00 15.13 14.58
C THR A 76 4.90 14.53 15.98
N SER A 77 3.85 13.75 16.28
CA SER A 77 3.78 13.00 17.55
C SER A 77 4.97 12.07 17.73
N HIS A 78 5.42 11.38 16.67
CA HIS A 78 6.63 10.55 16.69
C HIS A 78 7.91 11.32 17.02
N LEU A 79 8.02 12.59 16.59
CA LEU A 79 9.21 13.40 16.86
C LEU A 79 9.36 13.75 18.36
N PHE A 80 8.25 13.91 19.08
CA PHE A 80 8.25 14.27 20.50
C PHE A 80 8.09 13.07 21.44
N GLN A 81 7.35 12.05 21.00
CA GLN A 81 7.14 10.80 21.70
C GLN A 81 7.27 9.64 20.70
N PRO A 82 8.52 9.20 20.39
CA PRO A 82 8.77 8.15 19.41
C PRO A 82 7.97 6.89 19.73
N GLN A 83 7.21 6.42 18.74
CA GLN A 83 6.50 5.15 18.88
C GLN A 83 7.49 3.98 18.80
N PRO A 84 7.26 2.89 19.55
CA PRO A 84 8.10 1.70 19.50
C PRO A 84 8.21 1.10 18.08
N VAL A 85 9.29 0.38 17.81
CA VAL A 85 9.50 -0.32 16.51
C VAL A 85 8.44 -1.42 16.24
N THR A 86 7.74 -1.87 17.28
CA THR A 86 6.60 -2.79 17.21
C THR A 86 5.31 -2.14 16.74
N ASP A 87 5.26 -0.80 16.71
CA ASP A 87 4.09 -0.04 16.33
C ASP A 87 4.12 0.25 14.84
N THR A 88 2.96 0.22 14.19
CA THR A 88 2.81 0.52 12.77
C THR A 88 1.62 1.42 12.53
N PHE A 89 1.81 2.49 11.77
CA PHE A 89 0.75 3.38 11.32
C PHE A 89 0.20 2.90 9.97
N VAL A 90 -1.12 2.89 9.81
CA VAL A 90 -1.82 2.54 8.57
C VAL A 90 -2.89 3.58 8.27
N ALA A 91 -2.75 4.28 7.15
CA ALA A 91 -3.84 5.09 6.60
C ALA A 91 -4.65 4.28 5.59
N MET A 92 -5.94 4.08 5.84
CA MET A 92 -6.87 3.44 4.93
C MET A 92 -7.65 4.51 4.16
N VAL A 93 -7.27 4.78 2.93
CA VAL A 93 -7.78 5.90 2.12
C VAL A 93 -8.76 5.41 1.07
N SER A 94 -9.98 5.97 1.07
CA SER A 94 -11.04 5.50 0.19
C SER A 94 -10.88 6.00 -1.26
N PRO A 95 -11.42 5.28 -2.25
CA PRO A 95 -11.59 5.77 -3.62
C PRO A 95 -12.33 7.11 -3.76
N HIS A 96 -13.12 7.52 -2.78
CA HIS A 96 -13.83 8.80 -2.82
C HIS A 96 -12.92 10.01 -2.56
N VAL A 97 -11.78 9.83 -1.88
CA VAL A 97 -10.75 10.86 -1.80
C VAL A 97 -10.13 11.05 -3.18
N THR A 98 -10.03 12.30 -3.64
CA THR A 98 -9.53 12.59 -4.99
C THR A 98 -8.08 12.15 -5.17
N ARG A 99 -7.73 11.71 -6.38
CA ARG A 99 -6.42 11.12 -6.70
C ARG A 99 -5.24 11.94 -6.20
N GLY A 100 -5.22 13.25 -6.46
CA GLY A 100 -4.12 14.11 -6.05
C GLY A 100 -3.89 14.10 -4.53
N ARG A 101 -4.97 14.10 -3.74
CA ARG A 101 -4.92 14.04 -2.28
C ARG A 101 -4.51 12.66 -1.76
N ARG A 102 -5.00 11.58 -2.38
CA ARG A 102 -4.54 10.22 -2.05
C ARG A 102 -3.05 10.04 -2.30
N ASN A 103 -2.56 10.56 -3.43
CA ASN A 103 -1.14 10.50 -3.76
C ASN A 103 -0.30 11.37 -2.81
N LEU A 104 -0.81 12.52 -2.38
CA LEU A 104 -0.14 13.35 -1.39
C LEU A 104 -0.07 12.63 -0.02
N ALA A 105 -1.13 11.96 0.40
CA ALA A 105 -1.14 11.12 1.60
C ALA A 105 -0.12 9.96 1.49
N ALA A 106 -0.09 9.23 0.36
CA ALA A 106 0.91 8.18 0.12
C ALA A 106 2.35 8.70 0.13
N ASN A 107 2.62 9.88 -0.45
CA ASN A 107 3.93 10.51 -0.33
C ASN A 107 4.27 10.89 1.11
N THR A 108 3.27 11.30 1.90
CA THR A 108 3.47 11.61 3.32
C THR A 108 3.82 10.35 4.11
N ILE A 109 3.30 9.18 3.75
CA ILE A 109 3.77 7.90 4.32
C ILE A 109 5.28 7.69 4.09
N LEU A 110 5.79 8.01 2.90
CA LEU A 110 7.23 7.92 2.64
C LEU A 110 8.02 8.89 3.54
N LEU A 111 7.48 10.08 3.81
CA LEU A 111 8.08 11.02 4.77
C LEU A 111 8.04 10.48 6.21
N MET A 112 6.92 9.87 6.62
CA MET A 112 6.77 9.24 7.94
C MET A 112 7.82 8.13 8.13
N ARG A 113 8.06 7.31 7.10
CA ARG A 113 9.11 6.29 7.17
C ARG A 113 10.52 6.88 7.23
N ARG A 114 10.77 8.02 6.58
CA ARG A 114 12.05 8.74 6.67
C ARG A 114 12.32 9.30 8.06
N VAL A 115 11.29 9.63 8.84
CA VAL A 115 11.45 10.04 10.25
C VAL A 115 11.45 8.86 11.22
N GLY A 116 11.54 7.61 10.72
CA GLY A 116 11.72 6.42 11.53
C GLY A 116 10.44 5.62 11.83
N MET A 117 9.28 6.04 11.31
CA MET A 117 8.02 5.34 11.56
C MET A 117 7.87 4.11 10.65
N SER A 118 7.34 3.01 11.19
CA SER A 118 6.72 1.97 10.37
C SER A 118 5.34 2.49 9.94
N ALA A 119 5.20 2.96 8.70
CA ALA A 119 3.99 3.62 8.20
C ALA A 119 3.57 3.07 6.83
N PHE A 120 2.28 2.91 6.58
CA PHE A 120 1.74 2.41 5.31
C PHE A 120 0.44 3.11 4.94
N GLN A 121 0.14 3.18 3.65
CA GLN A 121 -1.18 3.52 3.16
C GLN A 121 -1.79 2.28 2.49
N THR A 122 -3.10 2.09 2.61
CA THR A 122 -3.84 1.14 1.78
C THR A 122 -5.20 1.70 1.38
N VAL A 123 -5.86 1.01 0.45
CA VAL A 123 -7.15 1.45 -0.09
C VAL A 123 -8.28 0.92 0.80
N LEU A 124 -9.12 1.83 1.31
CA LEU A 124 -10.35 1.46 2.01
C LEU A 124 -11.44 1.13 1.00
N PHE A 125 -12.00 -0.08 1.05
CA PHE A 125 -13.02 -0.56 0.12
C PHE A 125 -12.61 -0.45 -1.36
N PRO A 126 -11.53 -1.14 -1.79
CA PRO A 126 -10.97 -0.98 -3.13
C PRO A 126 -11.92 -1.40 -4.26
N THR A 127 -12.95 -2.20 -3.95
CA THR A 127 -13.97 -2.67 -4.89
C THR A 127 -15.14 -1.69 -5.05
N LEU A 128 -15.27 -0.69 -4.18
CA LEU A 128 -16.36 0.29 -4.24
C LEU A 128 -15.97 1.51 -5.06
N GLU A 129 -16.91 1.99 -5.87
CA GLU A 129 -16.75 3.23 -6.63
C GLU A 129 -16.93 4.47 -5.72
N PRO A 130 -16.34 5.63 -6.07
CA PRO A 130 -16.41 6.85 -5.28
C PRO A 130 -17.82 7.28 -4.89
N ALA A 131 -18.78 7.11 -5.80
CA ALA A 131 -20.19 7.47 -5.57
C ALA A 131 -20.83 6.59 -4.49
N GLU A 132 -20.47 5.31 -4.43
CA GLU A 132 -21.00 4.37 -3.45
C GLU A 132 -20.43 4.66 -2.07
N ILE A 133 -19.13 4.92 -1.95
CA ILE A 133 -18.52 5.35 -0.68
C ILE A 133 -19.14 6.66 -0.20
N LYS A 134 -19.38 7.61 -1.12
CA LYS A 134 -20.10 8.83 -0.80
C LYS A 134 -21.49 8.51 -0.25
N ARG A 135 -22.27 7.63 -0.90
CA ARG A 135 -23.59 7.21 -0.45
C ARG A 135 -23.53 6.61 0.96
N LEU A 136 -22.65 5.63 1.18
CA LEU A 136 -22.45 4.97 2.48
C LEU A 136 -22.12 5.99 3.58
N ASN A 137 -21.26 6.97 3.29
CA ASN A 137 -20.87 8.00 4.26
C ASN A 137 -22.00 8.95 4.69
N HIS A 138 -23.13 8.98 3.95
CA HIS A 138 -24.31 9.78 4.28
C HIS A 138 -25.45 8.98 4.92
N LEU A 139 -25.36 7.66 4.98
CA LEU A 139 -26.35 6.83 5.67
C LEU A 139 -26.28 7.03 7.18
N SER A 140 -27.34 6.71 7.91
CA SER A 140 -27.31 6.59 9.36
C SER A 140 -26.61 5.31 9.82
N ALA A 141 -26.24 5.24 11.10
CA ALA A 141 -25.65 4.03 11.69
C ALA A 141 -26.58 2.81 11.58
N ILE A 142 -27.89 3.01 11.73
CA ILE A 142 -28.91 1.95 11.61
C ILE A 142 -28.96 1.42 10.18
N GLU A 143 -28.96 2.31 9.18
CA GLU A 143 -28.94 1.93 7.77
C GLU A 143 -27.65 1.19 7.41
N LEU A 144 -26.49 1.67 7.87
CA LEU A 144 -25.21 0.97 7.68
C LEU A 144 -25.20 -0.42 8.33
N ALA A 145 -25.78 -0.55 9.53
CA ALA A 145 -25.86 -1.82 10.23
C ALA A 145 -26.75 -2.86 9.52
N ALA A 146 -27.74 -2.40 8.77
CA ALA A 146 -28.59 -3.24 7.93
C ALA A 146 -27.91 -3.69 6.63
N LEU A 147 -26.81 -3.05 6.22
CA LEU A 147 -26.06 -3.42 5.02
C LEU A 147 -25.02 -4.51 5.31
N SER A 148 -24.83 -5.41 4.34
CA SER A 148 -23.75 -6.40 4.36
C SER A 148 -22.45 -5.79 3.83
N ILE A 149 -21.81 -4.93 4.63
CA ILE A 149 -20.52 -4.32 4.30
C ILE A 149 -19.39 -5.23 4.82
N ASP A 150 -18.52 -5.70 3.92
CA ASP A 150 -17.39 -6.57 4.26
C ASP A 150 -16.25 -5.78 4.91
N THR A 151 -16.37 -5.56 6.21
CA THR A 151 -15.36 -4.87 7.03
C THR A 151 -14.23 -5.80 7.48
N ALA A 152 -14.47 -7.11 7.51
CA ALA A 152 -13.46 -8.11 7.89
C ALA A 152 -12.33 -8.19 6.86
N SER A 153 -12.66 -8.07 5.57
CA SER A 153 -11.65 -7.98 4.50
C SER A 153 -10.81 -6.71 4.62
N GLU A 154 -11.39 -5.58 5.01
CA GLU A 154 -10.65 -4.32 5.22
C GLU A 154 -9.70 -4.40 6.41
N LEU A 155 -10.13 -5.02 7.51
CA LEU A 155 -9.26 -5.31 8.66
C LEU A 155 -8.11 -6.24 8.28
N THR A 156 -8.40 -7.31 7.54
CA THR A 156 -7.37 -8.24 7.04
C THR A 156 -6.38 -7.53 6.13
N ARG A 157 -6.83 -6.62 5.27
CA ARG A 157 -5.99 -5.80 4.39
C ARG A 157 -5.01 -4.93 5.18
N ALA A 158 -5.50 -4.23 6.20
CA ALA A 158 -4.67 -3.41 7.09
C ALA A 158 -3.58 -4.23 7.79
N ILE A 159 -3.93 -5.41 8.32
CA ILE A 159 -2.96 -6.32 8.96
C ILE A 159 -1.95 -6.87 7.94
N THR A 160 -2.40 -7.19 6.73
CA THR A 160 -1.57 -7.79 5.67
C THR A 160 -0.45 -6.84 5.23
N ILE A 161 -0.77 -5.56 4.98
CA ILE A 161 0.21 -4.57 4.55
C ILE A 161 1.11 -4.09 5.70
N ALA A 162 0.57 -4.05 6.93
CA ALA A 162 1.32 -3.65 8.11
C ALA A 162 2.37 -4.68 8.52
N ASN A 163 2.18 -5.96 8.25
CA ASN A 163 3.10 -7.01 8.70
C ASN A 163 4.20 -7.30 7.66
N PRO A 164 5.47 -7.39 8.08
CA PRO A 164 6.53 -7.80 7.17
C PRO A 164 6.31 -9.25 6.73
N LEU A 165 6.56 -9.51 5.45
CA LEU A 165 6.59 -10.86 4.90
C LEU A 165 7.84 -11.59 5.36
N SER A 166 8.97 -10.90 5.29
CA SER A 166 10.27 -11.31 5.81
C SER A 166 11.08 -10.08 6.24
N SER A 167 12.04 -10.31 7.11
CA SER A 167 12.90 -9.25 7.66
C SER A 167 14.28 -9.82 7.90
N THR A 168 15.30 -9.09 7.45
CA THR A 168 16.71 -9.42 7.63
C THR A 168 17.46 -8.15 8.05
N GLU A 169 18.75 -8.26 8.31
CA GLU A 169 19.60 -7.08 8.46
C GLU A 169 19.67 -6.23 7.19
N GLY A 170 19.37 -6.78 6.00
CA GLY A 170 19.45 -6.05 4.73
C GLY A 170 18.15 -5.36 4.31
N TYR A 171 17.00 -5.95 4.62
CA TYR A 171 15.70 -5.49 4.14
C TYR A 171 14.55 -5.81 5.08
N GLN A 172 13.42 -5.13 4.85
CA GLN A 172 12.13 -5.45 5.44
C GLN A 172 11.10 -5.53 4.31
N LEU A 173 10.75 -6.75 3.91
CA LEU A 173 9.91 -6.98 2.73
C LEU A 173 8.45 -6.86 3.12
N HIS A 174 7.74 -5.94 2.46
CA HIS A 174 6.30 -5.77 2.60
C HIS A 174 5.62 -5.89 1.24
N TYR A 175 4.32 -6.14 1.25
CA TYR A 175 3.50 -5.87 0.08
C TYR A 175 3.38 -4.35 -0.14
N ALA A 176 3.31 -3.93 -1.41
CA ALA A 176 2.92 -2.57 -1.75
C ALA A 176 1.48 -2.32 -1.26
N GLY A 177 1.31 -1.29 -0.44
CA GLY A 177 0.05 -1.02 0.27
C GLY A 177 -0.96 -0.27 -0.58
N ASP A 178 -0.49 0.54 -1.53
CA ASP A 178 -1.31 1.36 -2.40
C ASP A 178 -0.78 1.45 -3.84
N LEU A 179 -1.62 1.98 -4.74
CA LEU A 179 -1.31 2.04 -6.17
C LEU A 179 -0.18 3.01 -6.52
N LEU A 180 0.10 4.04 -5.72
CA LEU A 180 1.24 4.92 -5.95
C LEU A 180 2.55 4.14 -5.83
N GLU A 181 2.73 3.36 -4.77
CA GLU A 181 3.92 2.51 -4.60
C GLU A 181 4.10 1.54 -5.76
N VAL A 182 2.99 0.92 -6.21
CA VAL A 182 2.99 0.02 -7.38
C VAL A 182 3.49 0.74 -8.63
N PHE A 183 3.00 1.94 -8.93
CA PHE A 183 3.42 2.68 -10.12
C PHE A 183 4.81 3.30 -9.98
N CYS A 184 5.24 3.69 -8.78
CA CYS A 184 6.63 4.07 -8.56
C CYS A 184 7.58 2.88 -8.76
N ASN A 185 7.19 1.66 -8.39
CA ASN A 185 7.93 0.46 -8.75
C ASN A 185 8.00 0.23 -10.27
N VAL A 186 6.93 0.53 -11.02
CA VAL A 186 6.95 0.47 -12.51
C VAL A 186 7.98 1.45 -13.07
N GLN A 187 7.98 2.71 -12.60
CA GLN A 187 8.96 3.72 -13.02
C GLN A 187 10.38 3.25 -12.71
N ARG A 188 10.63 2.88 -11.46
CA ARG A 188 11.94 2.44 -10.98
C ARG A 188 12.46 1.23 -11.74
N PHE A 189 11.61 0.26 -12.03
CA PHE A 189 11.99 -0.89 -12.85
C PHE A 189 12.52 -0.46 -14.21
N ASN A 190 11.81 0.45 -14.89
CA ASN A 190 12.21 0.93 -16.21
C ASN A 190 13.47 1.79 -16.15
N GLU A 191 13.58 2.68 -15.16
CA GLU A 191 14.78 3.49 -14.92
C GLU A 191 16.02 2.59 -14.71
N GLU A 192 15.94 1.62 -13.80
CA GLU A 192 17.06 0.72 -13.52
C GLU A 192 17.43 -0.14 -14.75
N LEU A 193 16.43 -0.56 -15.54
CA LEU A 193 16.65 -1.34 -16.77
C LEU A 193 17.33 -0.53 -17.89
N THR A 194 17.35 0.80 -17.82
CA THR A 194 18.15 1.62 -18.76
C THR A 194 19.65 1.60 -18.45
N THR A 195 20.04 1.13 -17.27
CA THR A 195 21.44 1.12 -16.83
C THR A 195 22.09 -0.23 -17.11
N THR A 196 23.39 -0.23 -17.44
CA THR A 196 24.16 -1.49 -17.62
C THR A 196 24.15 -2.35 -16.36
N HIS A 197 24.22 -1.71 -15.17
CA HIS A 197 24.16 -2.43 -13.89
C HIS A 197 22.81 -3.13 -13.70
N GLY A 198 21.69 -2.42 -13.90
CA GLY A 198 20.36 -2.99 -13.79
C GLY A 198 20.10 -4.09 -14.83
N GLN A 199 20.51 -3.89 -16.08
CA GLN A 199 20.43 -4.93 -17.11
C GLN A 199 21.20 -6.21 -16.72
N THR A 200 22.38 -6.04 -16.11
CA THR A 200 23.22 -7.16 -15.64
C THR A 200 22.54 -7.91 -14.50
N LEU A 201 22.02 -7.19 -13.50
CA LEU A 201 21.29 -7.79 -12.37
C LEU A 201 20.02 -8.51 -12.84
N TRP A 202 19.25 -7.85 -13.70
CA TRP A 202 18.00 -8.39 -14.22
C TRP A 202 18.22 -9.66 -15.04
N GLY A 203 19.20 -9.63 -15.94
CA GLY A 203 19.48 -10.70 -16.89
C GLY A 203 18.35 -10.89 -17.91
N LYS A 204 18.00 -12.14 -18.19
CA LYS A 204 16.88 -12.48 -19.08
C LYS A 204 15.88 -13.35 -18.33
N ARG A 205 14.64 -12.86 -18.19
CA ARG A 205 13.58 -13.53 -17.41
C ARG A 205 12.30 -13.68 -18.22
N THR A 206 11.62 -14.80 -18.00
CA THR A 206 10.31 -15.08 -18.61
C THR A 206 9.21 -14.57 -17.70
N ILE A 207 8.36 -13.68 -18.20
CA ILE A 207 7.32 -13.01 -17.42
C ILE A 207 5.96 -13.23 -18.07
N LYS A 208 4.97 -13.51 -17.23
CA LYS A 208 3.57 -13.67 -17.65
C LYS A 208 2.69 -12.48 -17.25
N TYR A 209 2.85 -11.98 -16.03
CA TYR A 209 1.99 -10.93 -15.46
C TYR A 209 2.75 -9.61 -15.42
N PHE A 210 2.18 -8.58 -16.04
CA PHE A 210 2.73 -7.23 -16.11
C PHE A 210 1.77 -6.24 -15.48
N VAL A 211 2.27 -5.31 -14.69
CA VAL A 211 1.53 -4.10 -14.33
C VAL A 211 1.68 -3.10 -15.45
N HIS A 212 0.57 -2.47 -15.85
CA HIS A 212 0.55 -1.38 -16.84
C HIS A 212 0.23 -0.05 -16.17
N ASP A 213 1.13 0.93 -16.31
CA ASP A 213 0.86 2.33 -15.99
C ASP A 213 0.36 3.06 -17.24
N ALA A 214 -0.96 3.11 -17.41
CA ALA A 214 -1.59 3.74 -18.57
C ALA A 214 -1.23 5.24 -18.75
N LYS A 215 -0.76 5.93 -17.71
CA LYS A 215 -0.34 7.35 -17.83
C LYS A 215 0.99 7.51 -18.54
N THR A 216 1.91 6.58 -18.31
CA THR A 216 3.27 6.66 -18.85
C THR A 216 3.51 5.66 -19.99
N GLY A 217 2.57 4.72 -20.19
CA GLY A 217 2.71 3.64 -21.17
C GLY A 217 3.75 2.59 -20.76
N LEU A 218 4.26 2.67 -19.52
CA LEU A 218 5.28 1.76 -19.02
C LEU A 218 4.66 0.48 -18.45
N PHE A 219 5.41 -0.60 -18.62
CA PHE A 219 5.10 -1.90 -18.02
C PHE A 219 6.22 -2.36 -17.10
N ALA A 220 5.87 -3.17 -16.11
CA ALA A 220 6.85 -3.86 -15.28
C ALA A 220 6.28 -5.20 -14.76
N PRO A 221 7.13 -6.16 -14.36
CA PRO A 221 6.68 -7.45 -13.86
C PRO A 221 5.86 -7.30 -12.57
N SER A 222 4.73 -8.00 -12.46
CA SER A 222 3.86 -7.88 -11.27
C SER A 222 4.60 -8.23 -9.96
N LYS A 223 5.50 -9.21 -9.99
CA LYS A 223 6.35 -9.59 -8.85
C LYS A 223 7.29 -8.47 -8.43
N PHE A 224 7.75 -7.61 -9.34
CA PHE A 224 8.56 -6.46 -8.96
C PHE A 224 7.69 -5.37 -8.31
N CYS A 225 6.49 -5.16 -8.86
CA CYS A 225 5.61 -4.06 -8.42
C CYS A 225 4.85 -4.34 -7.13
N ALA A 226 4.61 -5.61 -6.78
CA ALA A 226 3.77 -5.99 -5.65
C ALA A 226 4.45 -5.87 -4.27
N TYR A 227 5.75 -5.60 -4.22
CA TYR A 227 6.51 -5.57 -2.96
C TYR A 227 7.31 -4.27 -2.82
N ILE A 228 7.66 -3.94 -1.58
CA ILE A 228 8.51 -2.80 -1.23
C ILE A 228 9.53 -3.20 -0.16
N ASN A 229 10.62 -2.43 -0.06
CA ASN A 229 11.53 -2.50 1.08
C ASN A 229 11.20 -1.38 2.06
N ALA A 230 10.49 -1.70 3.15
CA ALA A 230 10.09 -0.73 4.15
C ALA A 230 11.18 -0.46 5.22
N LYS A 231 12.38 -1.07 5.08
CA LYS A 231 13.44 -0.93 6.08
C LYS A 231 13.83 0.54 6.27
N PRO A 232 13.79 1.08 7.51
CA PRO A 232 14.28 2.43 7.79
C PRO A 232 15.75 2.61 7.38
N THR A 233 16.07 3.75 6.78
CA THR A 233 17.46 4.12 6.46
C THR A 233 18.17 4.52 7.73
N THR A 234 19.08 3.68 8.22
CA THR A 234 19.81 3.89 9.49
C THR A 234 21.03 4.80 9.35
N ASP A 235 21.55 4.98 8.14
CA ASP A 235 22.94 5.45 7.97
C ASP A 235 23.08 6.96 7.78
N GLY A 236 22.05 7.75 8.11
CA GLY A 236 22.09 9.24 8.05
C GLY A 236 22.26 9.83 6.64
N ASN A 237 22.66 9.04 5.65
CA ASN A 237 22.74 9.43 4.26
C ASN A 237 21.35 9.35 3.62
N PRO A 238 20.85 10.45 3.05
CA PRO A 238 19.60 10.42 2.31
C PRO A 238 19.76 9.47 1.13
N GLN A 239 19.09 8.31 1.19
CA GLN A 239 19.00 7.43 0.04
C GLN A 239 18.24 8.17 -1.07
N PRO A 240 18.80 8.24 -2.29
CA PRO A 240 18.18 8.98 -3.39
C PRO A 240 16.82 8.38 -3.79
N HIS A 241 16.61 7.09 -3.50
CA HIS A 241 15.40 6.38 -3.88
C HIS A 241 14.48 6.12 -2.68
N PRO A 242 13.16 6.27 -2.86
CA PRO A 242 12.18 5.89 -1.85
C PRO A 242 12.25 4.39 -1.53
N GLN A 243 11.74 4.02 -0.35
CA GLN A 243 11.61 2.67 0.19
C GLN A 243 10.67 1.79 -0.66
N LEU A 244 11.17 1.42 -1.83
CA LEU A 244 10.51 0.70 -2.91
C LEU A 244 11.31 -0.55 -3.29
N MET A 245 10.78 -1.37 -4.20
CA MET A 245 11.54 -2.48 -4.77
C MET A 245 12.69 -1.98 -5.65
N SER A 246 13.77 -2.74 -5.73
CA SER A 246 14.95 -2.44 -6.56
C SER A 246 15.45 -3.72 -7.22
N MET A 247 16.17 -3.64 -8.33
CA MET A 247 16.80 -4.80 -8.96
C MET A 247 17.80 -5.50 -8.04
N PRO A 248 18.69 -4.80 -7.29
CA PRO A 248 19.56 -5.47 -6.32
C PRO A 248 18.78 -6.31 -5.30
N LEU A 249 17.73 -5.74 -4.70
CA LEU A 249 16.90 -6.48 -3.75
C LEU A 249 16.10 -7.59 -4.42
N TYR A 250 15.45 -7.30 -5.55
CA TYR A 250 14.64 -8.28 -6.28
C TYR A 250 15.46 -9.53 -6.64
N THR A 251 16.73 -9.33 -7.00
CA THR A 251 17.63 -10.42 -7.41
C THR A 251 18.27 -11.13 -6.23
N SER A 252 18.39 -10.48 -5.07
CA SER A 252 18.83 -11.12 -3.82
C SER A 252 17.73 -11.96 -3.16
N LEU A 253 16.45 -11.66 -3.43
CA LEU A 253 15.31 -12.44 -2.96
C LEU A 253 15.15 -13.68 -3.85
N ASP A 254 15.80 -14.78 -3.46
CA ASP A 254 15.81 -16.06 -4.17
C ASP A 254 14.71 -17.03 -3.69
N GLU A 255 14.86 -18.33 -3.99
CA GLU A 255 13.90 -19.39 -3.58
C GLU A 255 13.82 -19.58 -2.06
N SER A 256 14.75 -19.03 -1.27
CA SER A 256 14.71 -19.08 0.19
C SER A 256 13.66 -18.15 0.82
N GLU A 257 12.98 -17.35 0.00
CA GLU A 257 11.89 -16.45 0.40
C GLU A 257 10.54 -16.92 -0.20
N PRO A 258 9.87 -17.95 0.36
CA PRO A 258 8.64 -18.52 -0.20
C PRO A 258 7.49 -17.52 -0.39
N LYS A 259 7.48 -16.44 0.40
CA LYS A 259 6.47 -15.38 0.31
C LYS A 259 6.73 -14.39 -0.83
N PHE A 260 7.94 -14.40 -1.39
CA PHE A 260 8.30 -13.67 -2.59
C PHE A 260 8.00 -14.53 -3.82
N ASP A 261 6.72 -14.60 -4.19
CA ASP A 261 6.21 -15.48 -5.25
C ASP A 261 5.37 -14.71 -6.27
N GLY A 262 5.44 -15.13 -7.54
CA GLY A 262 4.73 -14.47 -8.64
C GLY A 262 3.20 -14.63 -8.58
N ASN A 263 2.70 -15.76 -8.07
CA ASN A 263 1.27 -15.98 -7.90
C ASN A 263 0.72 -15.19 -6.70
N LEU A 264 1.47 -15.12 -5.60
CA LEU A 264 1.14 -14.26 -4.47
C LEU A 264 1.11 -12.79 -4.88
N ALA A 265 2.12 -12.32 -5.62
CA ALA A 265 2.20 -10.96 -6.12
C ALA A 265 0.97 -10.55 -6.93
N GLN A 266 0.62 -11.31 -7.98
CA GLN A 266 -0.54 -10.98 -8.81
C GLN A 266 -1.85 -11.09 -8.02
N THR A 267 -1.94 -12.03 -7.07
CA THR A 267 -3.13 -12.18 -6.22
C THR A 267 -3.29 -10.99 -5.28
N HIS A 268 -2.19 -10.51 -4.69
CA HIS A 268 -2.16 -9.31 -3.86
C HIS A 268 -2.67 -8.09 -4.64
N LEU A 269 -2.10 -7.83 -5.81
CA LEU A 269 -2.50 -6.69 -6.64
C LEU A 269 -3.99 -6.73 -7.03
N GLN A 270 -4.52 -7.90 -7.36
CA GLN A 270 -5.95 -8.05 -7.68
C GLN A 270 -6.86 -7.94 -6.46
N ARG A 271 -6.57 -8.66 -5.38
CA ARG A 271 -7.47 -8.75 -4.22
C ARG A 271 -7.34 -7.58 -3.26
N GLN A 272 -6.13 -7.03 -3.13
CA GLN A 272 -5.84 -5.98 -2.16
C GLN A 272 -5.97 -4.58 -2.74
N LEU A 273 -5.64 -4.40 -4.02
CA LEU A 273 -5.66 -3.10 -4.68
C LEU A 273 -6.73 -2.99 -5.78
N ASN A 274 -7.53 -4.05 -5.97
CA ASN A 274 -8.55 -4.15 -7.02
C ASN A 274 -8.00 -3.88 -8.43
N MET A 275 -6.73 -4.23 -8.68
CA MET A 275 -6.22 -4.21 -10.04
C MET A 275 -6.93 -5.26 -10.89
N ARG A 276 -7.26 -4.91 -12.12
CA ARG A 276 -8.00 -5.79 -13.04
C ARG A 276 -7.03 -6.55 -13.92
N LEU A 277 -7.18 -7.87 -13.97
CA LEU A 277 -6.43 -8.72 -14.89
C LEU A 277 -7.11 -8.74 -16.26
N ILE A 278 -6.41 -8.29 -17.29
CA ILE A 278 -6.86 -8.16 -18.66
C ILE A 278 -5.96 -8.98 -19.58
N THR A 279 -6.56 -9.58 -20.60
CA THR A 279 -5.82 -10.30 -21.66
C THR A 279 -5.66 -9.39 -22.88
N PRO A 280 -4.64 -9.62 -23.74
CA PRO A 280 -4.45 -8.83 -24.96
C PRO A 280 -5.69 -8.76 -25.85
N GLU A 281 -6.49 -9.83 -25.91
CA GLU A 281 -7.71 -9.89 -26.72
C GLU A 281 -8.82 -9.00 -26.16
N LYS A 282 -8.86 -8.83 -24.82
CA LYS A 282 -9.85 -7.98 -24.14
C LYS A 282 -9.50 -6.50 -24.17
N SER A 283 -8.24 -6.16 -24.43
CA SER A 283 -7.79 -4.78 -24.57
C SER A 283 -6.68 -4.66 -25.61
N PRO A 284 -7.07 -4.47 -26.89
CA PRO A 284 -6.11 -4.23 -27.98
C PRO A 284 -5.21 -3.03 -27.72
N VAL A 285 -5.73 -1.98 -27.05
CA VAL A 285 -4.97 -0.78 -26.68
C VAL A 285 -3.81 -1.12 -25.75
N ASP A 286 -4.06 -1.93 -24.71
CA ASP A 286 -2.99 -2.37 -23.80
C ASP A 286 -1.98 -3.29 -24.52
N ALA A 287 -2.46 -4.12 -25.46
CA ALA A 287 -1.61 -5.00 -26.25
C ALA A 287 -0.67 -4.24 -27.18
N GLU A 288 -1.17 -3.20 -27.87
CA GLU A 288 -0.37 -2.32 -28.72
C GLU A 288 0.66 -1.53 -27.89
N ALA A 289 0.24 -0.97 -26.75
CA ALA A 289 1.14 -0.28 -25.83
C ALA A 289 2.25 -1.21 -25.31
N PHE A 290 1.88 -2.45 -24.97
CA PHE A 290 2.84 -3.46 -24.52
C PHE A 290 3.84 -3.82 -25.62
N ALA A 291 3.38 -4.00 -26.87
CA ALA A 291 4.27 -4.31 -27.99
C ALA A 291 5.27 -3.17 -28.25
N ALA A 292 4.81 -1.92 -28.19
CA ALA A 292 5.68 -0.74 -28.32
C ALA A 292 6.72 -0.67 -27.19
N TRP A 293 6.28 -0.83 -25.93
CA TRP A 293 7.18 -0.87 -24.79
C TRP A 293 8.18 -2.03 -24.89
N GLN A 294 7.71 -3.25 -25.19
CA GLN A 294 8.55 -4.44 -25.27
C GLN A 294 9.60 -4.32 -26.37
N ALA A 295 9.31 -3.66 -27.50
CA ALA A 295 10.29 -3.43 -28.56
C ALA A 295 11.51 -2.64 -28.05
N THR A 296 11.32 -1.72 -27.10
CA THR A 296 12.42 -0.97 -26.46
C THR A 296 13.20 -1.80 -25.44
N GLN A 297 12.60 -2.88 -24.92
CA GLN A 297 13.15 -3.72 -23.84
C GLN A 297 13.45 -5.16 -24.30
N PHE A 298 13.44 -5.43 -25.60
CA PHE A 298 13.33 -6.77 -26.19
C PHE A 298 14.43 -7.74 -25.73
N ASN A 299 15.64 -7.22 -25.50
CA ASN A 299 16.79 -8.04 -25.09
C ASN A 299 16.68 -8.54 -23.64
N HIS A 300 15.82 -7.94 -22.82
CA HIS A 300 15.76 -8.18 -21.37
C HIS A 300 14.48 -8.88 -20.93
N ILE A 301 13.39 -8.75 -21.70
CA ILE A 301 12.05 -9.24 -21.34
C ILE A 301 11.60 -10.33 -22.30
N ARG A 302 11.52 -11.57 -21.80
CA ARG A 302 10.86 -12.67 -22.52
C ARG A 302 9.43 -12.83 -22.03
N THR A 303 8.48 -12.83 -22.95
CA THR A 303 7.08 -13.12 -22.61
C THR A 303 6.88 -14.63 -22.45
N HIS A 304 6.05 -15.01 -21.48
CA HIS A 304 5.66 -16.40 -21.28
C HIS A 304 4.99 -16.98 -22.55
N PRO A 305 5.17 -18.28 -22.87
CA PRO A 305 4.62 -18.89 -24.10
C PRO A 305 3.09 -18.79 -24.25
N LYS A 306 2.37 -18.70 -23.12
CA LYS A 306 0.91 -18.47 -23.08
C LYS A 306 0.50 -17.01 -23.29
N GLY A 307 1.42 -16.14 -23.65
CA GLY A 307 1.20 -14.71 -23.81
C GLY A 307 1.30 -13.90 -22.50
N PRO A 308 1.35 -12.57 -22.62
CA PRO A 308 1.34 -11.66 -21.48
C PRO A 308 -0.08 -11.47 -20.94
N LEU A 309 -0.18 -11.11 -19.67
CA LEU A 309 -1.39 -10.67 -19.01
C LEU A 309 -1.14 -9.34 -18.30
N PHE A 310 -2.11 -8.43 -18.34
CA PHE A 310 -1.97 -7.06 -17.87
C PHE A 310 -2.79 -6.85 -16.60
N LEU A 311 -2.16 -6.36 -15.54
CA LEU A 311 -2.79 -5.83 -14.34
C LEU A 311 -2.90 -4.31 -14.51
N VAL A 312 -4.12 -3.83 -14.67
CA VAL A 312 -4.42 -2.40 -14.84
C VAL A 312 -5.08 -1.84 -13.58
N ALA A 313 -4.90 -0.54 -13.37
CA ALA A 313 -5.56 0.15 -12.27
C ALA A 313 -7.10 0.00 -12.32
N PRO A 314 -7.79 0.04 -11.16
CA PRO A 314 -9.24 0.18 -11.13
C PRO A 314 -9.69 1.51 -11.74
N SER A 315 -10.94 1.55 -12.22
CA SER A 315 -11.58 2.71 -12.87
C SER A 315 -11.45 4.00 -12.05
N TRP A 316 -11.67 3.92 -10.74
CA TRP A 316 -11.63 5.06 -9.83
C TRP A 316 -10.23 5.64 -9.58
N PHE A 317 -9.17 4.95 -10.03
CA PHE A 317 -7.80 5.45 -9.87
C PHE A 317 -7.42 6.50 -10.93
N GLY A 318 -8.14 6.56 -12.05
CA GLY A 318 -7.97 7.50 -13.16
C GLY A 318 -7.76 8.95 -12.72
#